data_AF-A0A6P1DIM8-F1
#
_entry.id   AF-A0A6P1DIM8-F1
#
_cell.length_a   1.000
_cell.length_b   1.000
_cell.length_c   1.000
_cell.angle_alpha   90.00
_cell.angle_beta   90.00
_cell.angle_gamma   90.00
#
_symmetry.space_group_name_H-M   'P 1'
#
loop_
_entity.id
_entity.type
_entity.pdbx_description
1 polymer ?
#
loop_
_entity_poly.entity_id
_entity_poly.type
_entity_poly.pdbx_seq_one_letter_code
_entity_poly.pdbx_strand_id
1 'polypeptide(L)' 'DTTVGDRWLLGGPLGGLHVDPDSGRDVLMIGSGTGIAPLRAQLIEMGQRGINPRVHFFIGGVYPCDLYDVENMWQLS' A
#
# COMPACT_ATOMS: atom_id res chain seq x y z
N ASP A 1 25.35 -4.89 -3.11
CA ASP A 1 24.75 -6.09 -3.70
C ASP A 1 24.13 -6.95 -2.65
N THR A 2 22.95 -7.49 -2.95
CA THR A 2 22.21 -8.44 -2.13
C THR A 2 21.94 -9.67 -2.97
N THR A 3 22.23 -10.84 -2.42
CA THR A 3 22.19 -12.13 -3.14
C THR A 3 21.19 -13.09 -2.52
N VAL A 4 20.66 -14.00 -3.34
CA VAL A 4 19.75 -15.05 -2.87
C VAL A 4 20.50 -15.95 -1.89
N GLY A 5 20.00 -16.06 -0.66
CA GLY A 5 20.64 -16.79 0.43
C GLY A 5 21.14 -15.90 1.57
N ASP A 6 21.18 -14.58 1.37
CA ASP A 6 21.50 -13.63 2.42
C ASP A 6 20.44 -13.69 3.54
N ARG A 7 20.90 -13.67 4.80
CA ARG A 7 20.01 -13.58 5.96
C ARG A 7 19.85 -12.13 6.37
N TRP A 8 18.60 -11.70 6.42
CA TRP A 8 18.22 -10.35 6.79
C TRP A 8 17.57 -10.39 8.16
N LEU A 9 18.02 -9.52 9.06
CA LEU A 9 17.34 -9.28 10.32
C LEU A 9 16.36 -8.12 10.11
N LEU A 10 15.07 -8.40 10.19
CA LEU A 10 14.02 -7.40 10.08
C LEU A 10 13.56 -7.00 11.48
N GLY A 11 13.52 -5.70 11.74
CA GLY A 11 12.87 -5.17 12.95
C GLY A 11 11.35 -5.32 12.87
N GLY A 12 10.68 -5.23 14.03
CA GLY A 12 9.22 -5.15 14.07
C GLY A 12 8.71 -3.91 13.31
N PRO A 13 7.42 -3.90 12.89
CA PRO A 13 6.85 -2.77 12.18
C PRO A 13 6.91 -1.51 13.05
N LEU A 14 7.41 -0.41 12.48
CA LEU A 14 7.47 0.90 13.12
C LEU A 14 6.53 1.87 12.39
N GLY A 15 5.67 2.55 13.13
CA GLY A 15 4.73 3.55 12.60
C GLY A 15 3.28 3.31 13.02
N GLY A 16 2.40 4.24 12.67
CA GLY A 16 0.96 4.19 12.98
C GLY A 16 0.07 4.25 11.73
N LEU A 17 0.64 4.01 10.54
CA LEU A 17 -0.12 4.00 9.29
C LEU A 17 -0.98 2.74 9.25
N HIS A 18 -2.26 2.89 9.54
CA HIS A 18 -3.26 1.84 9.49
C HIS A 18 -4.60 2.43 9.06
N VAL A 19 -5.44 1.61 8.47
CA VAL A 19 -6.84 1.94 8.19
C VAL A 19 -7.71 1.38 9.31
N ASP A 20 -8.51 2.26 9.93
CA ASP A 20 -9.55 1.88 10.88
C ASP A 20 -10.85 1.55 10.12
N PRO A 21 -11.21 0.26 10.00
CA PRO A 21 -12.40 -0.17 9.28
C PRO A 21 -13.70 0.20 10.01
N ASP A 22 -13.67 0.38 11.33
CA ASP A 22 -14.85 0.64 12.15
C ASP A 22 -15.18 2.14 12.24
N SER A 23 -14.29 3.00 11.74
CA SER A 23 -14.49 4.46 11.78
C SER A 23 -15.70 4.94 10.96
N GLY A 24 -16.20 4.10 10.04
CA GLY A 24 -17.31 4.43 9.14
C GLY A 24 -17.01 5.55 8.13
N ARG A 25 -15.76 6.01 8.05
CA ARG A 25 -15.31 7.10 7.17
C ARG A 25 -14.65 6.54 5.92
N ASP A 26 -14.85 7.26 4.82
CA ASP A 26 -14.12 7.00 3.58
C ASP A 26 -12.62 7.32 3.77
N VAL A 27 -11.77 6.53 3.12
CA VAL A 27 -10.31 6.61 3.24
C VAL A 27 -9.73 7.22 1.98
N LEU A 28 -9.00 8.32 2.12
CA LEU A 28 -8.22 8.92 1.06
C LEU A 28 -6.74 8.55 1.23
N MET A 29 -6.19 7.91 0.22
CA MET A 29 -4.78 7.52 0.17
C MET A 29 -4.10 8.25 -0.98
N ILE A 30 -3.01 8.95 -0.67
CA ILE A 30 -2.20 9.69 -1.65
C ILE A 30 -0.75 9.23 -1.52
N GLY A 31 -0.22 8.63 -2.58
CA GLY A 31 1.13 8.11 -2.63
C GLY A 31 1.95 8.69 -3.79
N SER A 32 3.26 8.75 -3.62
CA SER A 32 4.20 9.06 -4.70
C SER A 32 5.51 8.30 -4.53
N GLY A 33 6.08 7.84 -5.65
CA GLY A 33 7.33 7.07 -5.68
C GLY A 33 7.29 5.86 -4.75
N THR A 34 8.29 5.72 -3.87
CA THR A 34 8.37 4.60 -2.92
C THR A 34 7.29 4.62 -1.83
N GLY A 35 6.62 5.76 -1.61
CA GLY A 35 5.51 5.90 -0.66
C GLY A 35 4.26 5.10 -1.03
N ILE A 36 4.20 4.53 -2.24
CA ILE A 36 3.13 3.64 -2.68
C ILE A 36 3.20 2.27 -1.98
N ALA A 37 4.40 1.78 -1.67
CA ALA A 37 4.60 0.45 -1.09
C ALA A 37 3.79 0.21 0.21
N PRO A 38 3.84 1.10 1.23
CA PRO A 38 3.02 0.90 2.43
C PRO A 38 1.51 1.04 2.18
N LEU A 39 1.09 1.87 1.23
CA LEU A 39 -0.34 2.01 0.89
C LEU A 39 -0.87 0.78 0.16
N ARG A 40 -0.07 0.18 -0.73
CA ARG A 40 -0.38 -1.10 -1.38
C ARG A 40 -0.54 -2.20 -0.34
N ALA A 41 0.33 -2.26 0.66
CA ALA A 41 0.22 -3.24 1.74
C ALA A 41 -1.13 -3.13 2.47
N GLN A 42 -1.59 -1.91 2.77
CA GLN A 42 -2.91 -1.68 3.37
C GLN A 42 -4.05 -2.13 2.45
N LEU A 43 -3.96 -1.85 1.15
CA LEU A 43 -4.97 -2.28 0.17
C LEU A 43 -5.06 -3.81 0.03
N ILE A 44 -3.91 -4.51 0.01
CA ILE A 44 -3.88 -5.98 -0.02
C ILE A 44 -4.50 -6.55 1.25
N GLU A 45 -4.17 -5.99 2.42
CA GLU A 45 -4.76 -6.40 3.70
C GLU A 45 -6.28 -6.18 3.70
N MET A 46 -6.75 -5.03 3.22
CA MET A 46 -8.19 -4.77 3.07
C MET A 46 -8.85 -5.73 2.07
N GLY A 47 -8.19 -6.07 0.96
CA GLY A 47 -8.72 -7.05 -0.01
C GLY A 47 -8.95 -8.45 0.58
N GLN A 48 -8.31 -8.78 1.70
CA GLN A 48 -8.53 -10.03 2.44
C GLN A 48 -9.68 -9.95 3.45
N ARG A 49 -10.23 -8.75 3.70
CA ARG A 49 -11.35 -8.50 4.62
C ARG A 49 -12.68 -8.43 3.87
N GLY A 50 -13.76 -8.86 4.52
CA GLY A 50 -15.10 -8.90 3.90
C GLY A 50 -15.85 -7.56 3.90
N ILE A 51 -15.54 -6.66 4.82
CA ILE A 51 -16.14 -5.32 4.91
C ILE A 51 -15.00 -4.32 4.98
N ASN A 52 -14.96 -3.38 4.03
CA ASN A 52 -13.95 -2.34 3.94
C ASN A 52 -14.59 -0.97 3.74
N PRO A 53 -13.98 0.11 4.26
CA PRO A 53 -14.40 1.47 3.92
C PRO A 53 -14.17 1.73 2.42
N ARG A 54 -14.87 2.72 1.87
CA ARG A 54 -14.59 3.16 0.50
C ARG A 54 -13.22 3.82 0.46
N VAL A 55 -12.37 3.37 -0.46
CA VAL A 55 -11.00 3.89 -0.60
C VAL A 55 -10.87 4.67 -1.89
N HIS A 56 -10.40 5.91 -1.79
CA HIS A 56 -9.97 6.72 -2.92
C HIS A 56 -8.44 6.73 -2.95
N PHE A 57 -7.87 6.17 -4.02
CA PHE A 57 -6.43 6.03 -4.16
C PHE A 57 -5.88 6.91 -5.28
N PHE A 58 -4.96 7.81 -4.95
CA PHE A 58 -4.29 8.69 -5.90
C PHE A 58 -2.78 8.47 -5.88
N ILE A 59 -2.20 8.28 -7.06
CA ILE A 59 -0.75 8.15 -7.25
C ILE A 59 -0.22 9.33 -8.06
N GLY A 60 0.84 9.95 -7.58
CA GLY A 60 1.66 10.88 -8.36
C GLY A 60 3.06 10.33 -8.58
N GLY A 61 3.62 10.49 -9.78
CA GLY A 61 5.00 10.08 -10.09
C GLY A 61 5.64 11.07 -11.04
N VAL A 62 6.96 11.22 -10.97
CA VAL A 62 7.71 12.07 -11.90
C VAL A 62 8.09 11.27 -13.15
N TYR A 63 8.38 9.98 -12.97
CA TYR A 63 8.73 9.06 -14.05
C TYR A 63 7.70 7.93 -14.15
N PRO A 64 7.49 7.33 -15.35
CA PRO A 64 6.57 6.20 -15.53
C PRO A 64 6.89 5.01 -14.63
N CYS A 65 8.16 4.79 -14.27
CA CYS A 65 8.56 3.75 -13.33
C CYS A 65 8.06 3.99 -11.89
N ASP A 66 7.72 5.22 -11.52
CA ASP A 66 7.13 5.52 -10.21
C ASP A 66 5.69 4.98 -10.09
N LEU A 67 5.08 4.65 -11.23
CA LEU A 67 3.75 4.04 -11.35
C LEU A 67 3.83 2.51 -11.48
N TYR A 68 4.96 1.88 -11.09
CA TYR A 68 5.27 0.46 -11.33
C TYR A 68 4.18 -0.53 -10.90
N ASP A 69 3.26 -0.12 -10.02
CA ASP A 69 2.25 -1.00 -9.47
C ASP A 69 0.80 -0.65 -9.85
N VAL A 70 0.60 0.36 -10.71
CA VAL A 70 -0.75 0.79 -11.11
C VAL A 70 -1.59 -0.39 -11.63
N GLU A 71 -0.97 -1.28 -12.39
CA GLU A 71 -1.64 -2.43 -13.02
C GLU A 71 -2.21 -3.45 -12.00
N ASN A 72 -1.53 -3.68 -10.88
CA ASN A 72 -2.04 -4.55 -9.81
C ASN A 72 -3.16 -3.88 -9.00
N MET A 73 -3.15 -2.55 -8.91
CA MET A 73 -4.13 -1.80 -8.12
C MET A 73 -5.48 -1.70 -8.82
N TRP A 74 -5.51 -1.66 -10.15
CA TRP A 74 -6.75 -1.75 -10.93
C TRP A 74 -7.50 -3.06 -10.73
N GLN A 75 -6.82 -4.16 -10.38
CA GLN A 75 -7.45 -5.46 -10.14
C GLN A 75 -8.13 -5.57 -8.76
N LEU A 76 -7.86 -4.64 -7.85
CA LEU A 76 -8.43 -4.58 -6.49
C LEU A 76 -9.67 -3.66 -6.40
N SER A 77 -10.11 -3.08 -7.52
CA SER A 77 -11.31 -2.24 -7.60
C SER A 77 -12.60 -3.03 -7.73
#